data_AF-A0A5M4FH22-F1
#
_entry.id   AF-A0A5M4FH22-F1
#
_cell.length_a   1.000
_cell.length_b   1.000
_cell.length_c   1.000
_cell.angle_alpha   90.00
_cell.angle_beta   90.00
_cell.angle_gamma   90.00
#
_symmetry.space_group_name_H-M   'P 1'
#
loop_
_entity.id
_entity.type
_entity.pdbx_description
1 polymer ?
#
loop_
_entity_poly.entity_id
_entity_poly.type
_entity_poly.pdbx_seq_one_letter_code
_entity_poly.pdbx_strand_id
1 'polypeptide(L)'
;MFELWSPALADVARMLDAIELDTYEHMSAREQIAACEALGRLESRVKAHQLAAAAAADRSEAASTIGAASTGAMIANGFGGDPGAAAKLLKQAKKIEDLSATRQALARGEVSLAQAELIADKVKDLPGDPTEAQREGCETQLLDDARSSASKT
;
A
#
# COMPACT_ATOMS: atom_id res chain seq x y z
N MET A 1 -24.44 -2.91 1.06
CA MET A 1 -23.72 -4.18 0.92
C MET A 1 -22.35 -4.03 1.60
N PHE A 2 -22.32 -4.06 2.94
CA PHE A 2 -21.11 -3.86 3.76
C PHE A 2 -21.00 -4.93 4.88
N GLU A 3 -21.79 -6.00 4.83
CA GLU A 3 -22.05 -6.88 5.98
C GLU A 3 -20.84 -7.65 6.52
N LEU A 4 -19.70 -7.64 5.82
CA LEU A 4 -18.45 -8.28 6.24
C LEU A 4 -17.26 -7.30 6.35
N TRP A 5 -17.48 -6.00 6.14
CA TRP A 5 -16.40 -5.01 6.28
C TRP A 5 -16.26 -4.63 7.74
N SER A 6 -15.03 -4.33 8.18
CA SER A 6 -14.87 -3.68 9.48
C SER A 6 -15.63 -2.35 9.46
N PRO A 7 -16.23 -1.91 10.58
CA PRO A 7 -16.95 -0.63 10.63
C PRO A 7 -16.10 0.53 10.10
N ALA A 8 -14.80 0.55 10.43
CA ALA A 8 -13.87 1.56 9.94
C ALA A 8 -13.72 1.60 8.40
N LEU A 9 -13.69 0.44 7.72
CA LEU A 9 -13.61 0.42 6.25
C LEU A 9 -14.92 0.87 5.60
N ALA A 10 -16.06 0.54 6.21
CA ALA A 10 -17.35 1.05 5.77
C ALA A 10 -17.42 2.58 5.90
N ASP A 11 -16.85 3.14 6.97
CA ASP A 11 -16.78 4.59 7.17
C ASP A 11 -15.92 5.28 6.12
N VAL A 12 -14.76 4.71 5.76
CA VAL A 12 -13.92 5.24 4.66
C VAL A 12 -14.68 5.23 3.34
N ALA A 13 -15.39 4.15 3.03
CA ALA A 13 -16.21 4.07 1.81
C ALA A 13 -17.27 5.16 1.77
N ARG A 14 -18.03 5.33 2.86
CA ARG A 14 -19.04 6.40 2.96
C ARG A 14 -18.44 7.79 2.81
N MET A 15 -17.22 8.03 3.28
CA MET A 15 -16.53 9.30 3.09
C MET A 15 -16.13 9.53 1.63
N LEU A 16 -15.72 8.48 0.90
CA LEU A 16 -15.43 8.58 -0.53
C LEU A 16 -16.71 8.77 -1.36
N ASP A 17 -17.77 8.04 -1.03
CA ASP A 17 -19.07 8.16 -1.69
C ASP A 17 -19.70 9.55 -1.54
N ALA A 18 -19.33 10.29 -0.48
CA ALA A 18 -19.79 11.65 -0.25
C ALA A 18 -19.06 12.72 -1.10
N ILE A 19 -18.01 12.35 -1.82
CA ILE A 19 -17.23 13.26 -2.68
C ILE A 19 -17.62 12.98 -4.14
N GLU A 20 -18.48 13.83 -4.69
CA GLU A 20 -18.86 13.74 -6.11
C GLU A 20 -17.67 14.08 -7.01
N LEU A 21 -17.47 13.29 -8.08
CA LEU A 21 -16.29 13.44 -8.95
C LEU A 21 -16.24 14.78 -9.71
N ASP A 22 -17.40 15.38 -9.99
CA ASP A 22 -17.50 16.69 -10.64
C ASP A 22 -17.08 17.86 -9.73
N THR A 23 -17.02 17.64 -8.41
CA THR A 23 -16.61 18.66 -7.43
C THR A 23 -15.21 19.21 -7.74
N TYR A 24 -14.32 18.38 -8.28
CA TYR A 24 -12.95 18.80 -8.64
C TYR A 24 -12.91 19.82 -9.79
N GLU A 25 -13.92 19.85 -10.68
CA GLU A 25 -14.01 20.82 -11.78
C GLU A 25 -14.33 22.23 -11.28
N HIS A 26 -14.92 22.33 -10.10
CA HIS A 26 -15.31 23.59 -9.47
C HIS A 26 -14.28 24.14 -8.48
N MET A 27 -13.20 23.38 -8.24
CA MET A 27 -12.07 23.81 -7.42
C MET A 27 -11.16 24.78 -8.19
N SER A 28 -10.50 25.69 -7.46
CA SER A 28 -9.38 26.44 -8.01
C SER A 28 -8.21 25.52 -8.36
N ALA A 29 -7.31 25.97 -9.24
CA ALA A 29 -6.11 25.19 -9.62
C ALA A 29 -5.27 24.76 -8.40
N ARG A 30 -5.18 25.61 -7.36
CA ARG A 30 -4.47 25.29 -6.12
C ARG A 30 -5.14 24.17 -5.33
N GLU A 31 -6.47 24.21 -5.26
CA GLU A 31 -7.26 23.16 -4.58
C GLU A 31 -7.19 21.85 -5.37
N GLN A 32 -7.19 21.88 -6.70
CA GLN A 32 -7.02 20.70 -7.54
C GLN A 32 -5.65 20.04 -7.31
N ILE A 33 -4.56 20.83 -7.25
CA ILE A 33 -3.22 20.32 -6.94
C ILE A 33 -3.22 19.67 -5.54
N ALA A 34 -3.77 20.36 -4.54
CA ALA A 34 -3.86 19.83 -3.18
C ALA A 34 -4.72 18.56 -3.10
N ALA A 35 -5.78 18.45 -3.91
CA ALA A 35 -6.61 17.25 -4.00
C ALA A 35 -5.83 16.08 -4.60
N CYS A 36 -5.08 16.28 -5.69
CA CYS A 36 -4.20 15.26 -6.28
C CYS A 36 -3.18 14.73 -5.26
N GLU A 37 -2.53 15.62 -4.50
CA GLU A 37 -1.59 15.25 -3.45
C GLU A 37 -2.29 14.45 -2.33
N ALA A 38 -3.41 14.96 -1.81
CA ALA A 38 -4.15 14.32 -0.73
C ALA A 38 -4.66 12.92 -1.12
N LEU A 39 -5.19 12.78 -2.34
CA LEU A 39 -5.66 11.51 -2.89
C LEU A 39 -4.51 10.53 -3.10
N GLY A 40 -3.35 10.97 -3.60
CA GLY A 40 -2.17 10.11 -3.73
C GLY A 40 -1.65 9.61 -2.37
N ARG A 41 -1.72 10.45 -1.33
CA ARG A 41 -1.41 10.01 0.04
C ARG A 41 -2.44 9.01 0.55
N LEU A 42 -3.74 9.26 0.33
CA LEU A 42 -4.81 8.32 0.73
C LEU A 42 -4.68 6.98 0.01
N GLU A 43 -4.38 6.97 -1.29
CA GLU A 43 -4.09 5.76 -2.07
C GLU A 43 -2.96 4.97 -1.42
N SER A 44 -1.85 5.63 -1.10
CA SER A 44 -0.70 5.00 -0.45
C SER A 44 -1.07 4.33 0.87
N ARG A 45 -1.89 5.00 1.69
CA ARG A 45 -2.40 4.45 2.96
C ARG A 45 -3.30 3.24 2.73
N VAL A 46 -4.23 3.32 1.77
CA VAL A 46 -5.10 2.20 1.38
C VAL A 46 -4.25 1.02 0.90
N LYS A 47 -3.21 1.26 0.10
CA LYS A 47 -2.28 0.23 -0.37
C LYS A 47 -1.56 -0.44 0.79
N ALA A 48 -1.08 0.30 1.78
CA ALA A 48 -0.49 -0.29 2.99
C ALA A 48 -1.44 -1.29 3.67
N HIS A 49 -2.71 -0.91 3.83
CA HIS A 49 -3.73 -1.79 4.43
C HIS A 49 -4.05 -2.99 3.54
N GLN A 50 -4.11 -2.83 2.22
CA GLN A 50 -4.30 -3.95 1.28
C GLN A 50 -3.16 -4.97 1.39
N LEU A 51 -1.92 -4.51 1.46
CA LEU A 51 -0.75 -5.38 1.61
C LEU A 51 -0.75 -6.08 2.97
N ALA A 52 -1.05 -5.36 4.05
CA ALA A 52 -1.14 -5.94 5.39
C ALA A 52 -2.25 -7.00 5.49
N ALA A 53 -3.43 -6.74 4.90
CA ALA A 53 -4.53 -7.68 4.84
C ALA A 53 -4.20 -8.92 4.00
N ALA A 54 -3.55 -8.74 2.84
CA ALA A 54 -3.11 -9.84 1.99
C ALA A 54 -2.08 -10.73 2.70
N ALA A 55 -1.10 -10.14 3.38
CA ALA A 55 -0.10 -10.87 4.14
C ALA A 55 -0.73 -11.62 5.33
N ALA A 56 -1.67 -11.00 6.04
CA ALA A 56 -2.39 -11.65 7.13
C ALA A 56 -3.26 -12.82 6.65
N ALA A 57 -3.94 -12.66 5.51
CA ALA A 57 -4.71 -13.73 4.88
C ALA A 57 -3.82 -14.90 4.43
N ASP A 58 -2.61 -14.60 3.93
CA ASP A 58 -1.64 -15.63 3.53
C ASP A 58 -1.14 -16.42 4.74
N ARG A 59 -0.74 -15.73 5.82
CA ARG A 59 -0.26 -16.38 7.06
C ARG A 59 -1.33 -17.19 7.78
N SER A 60 -2.59 -16.76 7.71
CA SER A 60 -3.72 -17.47 8.33
C SER A 60 -4.32 -18.55 7.43
N GLU A 61 -3.76 -18.75 6.23
CA GLU A 61 -4.30 -19.67 5.21
C GLU A 61 -5.79 -19.43 4.93
N ALA A 62 -6.24 -18.17 5.00
CA ALA A 62 -7.66 -17.79 4.91
C ALA A 62 -8.32 -18.30 3.62
N ALA A 63 -7.56 -18.48 2.54
CA ALA A 63 -8.02 -19.07 1.29
C ALA A 63 -8.65 -20.46 1.48
N SER A 64 -8.10 -21.28 2.39
CA SER A 64 -8.61 -22.63 2.67
C SER A 64 -10.03 -22.62 3.26
N THR A 65 -10.37 -21.59 4.04
CA THR A 65 -11.67 -21.46 4.71
C THR A 65 -12.83 -21.31 3.73
N ILE A 66 -12.54 -20.86 2.51
CA ILE A 66 -13.53 -20.67 1.43
C ILE A 66 -13.27 -21.59 0.23
N GLY A 67 -12.36 -22.56 0.37
CA GLY A 67 -12.01 -23.51 -0.71
C GLY A 67 -11.25 -22.89 -1.89
N ALA A 68 -10.63 -21.72 -1.72
CA ALA A 68 -9.80 -21.12 -2.76
C ALA A 68 -8.45 -21.83 -2.86
N ALA A 69 -7.95 -22.02 -4.09
CA ALA A 69 -6.69 -22.74 -4.35
C ALA A 69 -5.44 -22.04 -3.79
N SER A 70 -5.51 -20.73 -3.53
CA SER A 70 -4.43 -19.92 -2.94
C SER A 70 -4.96 -18.58 -2.45
N THR A 71 -4.18 -17.87 -1.65
CA THR A 71 -4.47 -16.48 -1.25
C THR A 71 -4.61 -15.55 -2.45
N GLY A 72 -3.79 -15.74 -3.49
CA GLY A 72 -3.90 -14.98 -4.74
C GLY A 72 -5.24 -15.24 -5.45
N ALA A 73 -5.67 -16.50 -5.54
CA ALA A 73 -6.97 -16.85 -6.11
C ALA A 73 -8.13 -16.28 -5.26
N MET A 74 -8.02 -16.33 -3.94
CA MET A 74 -8.98 -15.72 -3.02
C MET A 74 -9.13 -14.21 -3.28
N ILE A 75 -8.01 -13.47 -3.38
CA ILE A 75 -8.01 -12.03 -3.64
C ILE A 75 -8.60 -11.72 -5.02
N ALA A 76 -8.19 -12.45 -6.06
CA ALA A 76 -8.70 -12.25 -7.42
C ALA A 76 -10.23 -12.43 -7.49
N ASN A 77 -10.74 -13.47 -6.83
CA ASN A 77 -12.18 -13.75 -6.79
C ASN A 77 -12.97 -12.72 -5.96
N GLY A 78 -12.32 -12.07 -4.98
CA GLY A 78 -12.95 -11.08 -4.12
C GLY A 78 -13.18 -9.72 -4.79
N PHE A 79 -12.37 -9.36 -5.79
CA PHE A 79 -12.52 -8.10 -6.53
C PHE A 79 -11.92 -8.17 -7.93
N GLY A 80 -12.73 -7.86 -8.94
CA GLY A 80 -12.27 -7.63 -10.32
C GLY A 80 -11.81 -8.85 -11.11
N GLY A 81 -11.62 -10.01 -10.48
CA GLY A 81 -11.32 -11.26 -11.18
C GLY A 81 -9.95 -11.30 -11.85
N ASP A 82 -8.99 -10.47 -11.43
CA ASP A 82 -7.65 -10.37 -12.02
C ASP A 82 -6.61 -11.16 -11.19
N PRO A 83 -6.19 -12.36 -11.63
CA PRO A 83 -5.19 -13.15 -10.93
C PRO A 83 -3.79 -12.54 -10.96
N GLY A 84 -3.47 -11.77 -12.01
CA GLY A 84 -2.18 -11.11 -12.16
C GLY A 84 -2.02 -9.97 -11.15
N ALA A 85 -3.04 -9.14 -11.00
CA ALA A 85 -3.07 -8.09 -9.97
C ALA A 85 -3.02 -8.69 -8.56
N ALA A 86 -3.76 -9.77 -8.30
CA ALA A 86 -3.75 -10.44 -7.00
C ALA A 86 -2.38 -11.06 -6.66
N ALA A 87 -1.75 -11.74 -7.61
CA ALA A 87 -0.40 -12.29 -7.43
C ALA A 87 0.64 -11.18 -7.20
N LYS A 88 0.52 -10.06 -7.94
CA LYS A 88 1.37 -8.89 -7.75
C LYS A 88 1.21 -8.31 -6.34
N LEU A 89 -0.02 -8.13 -5.86
CA LEU A 89 -0.29 -7.63 -4.52
C LEU A 89 0.36 -8.51 -3.44
N LEU A 90 0.20 -9.83 -3.54
CA LEU A 90 0.79 -10.75 -2.57
C LEU A 90 2.33 -10.74 -2.62
N LYS A 91 2.91 -10.68 -3.82
CA LYS A 91 4.36 -10.53 -3.99
C LYS A 91 4.87 -9.23 -3.36
N GLN A 92 4.15 -8.13 -3.59
CA GLN A 92 4.46 -6.83 -2.99
C GLN A 92 4.38 -6.88 -1.46
N ALA A 93 3.35 -7.54 -0.92
CA ALA A 93 3.15 -7.66 0.52
C ALA A 93 4.33 -8.38 1.18
N LYS A 94 4.78 -9.50 0.60
CA LYS A 94 5.96 -10.24 1.06
C LYS A 94 7.25 -9.44 0.90
N LYS A 95 7.40 -8.73 -0.22
CA LYS A 95 8.61 -7.95 -0.52
C LYS A 95 8.89 -6.85 0.51
N ILE A 96 7.86 -6.22 1.06
CA ILE A 96 8.02 -5.13 2.03
C ILE A 96 7.77 -5.56 3.47
N GLU A 97 7.48 -6.84 3.73
CA GLU A 97 7.04 -7.32 5.04
C GLU A 97 8.06 -7.06 6.16
N ASP A 98 9.35 -7.25 5.85
CA ASP A 98 10.44 -7.09 6.81
C ASP A 98 10.94 -5.64 6.93
N LEU A 99 10.35 -4.71 6.17
CA LEU A 99 10.74 -3.29 6.12
C LEU A 99 9.79 -2.45 6.95
N SER A 100 10.01 -2.47 8.27
CA SER A 100 9.07 -1.88 9.23
C SER A 100 8.88 -0.37 9.03
N ALA A 101 9.95 0.38 8.78
CA ALA A 101 9.90 1.83 8.60
C ALA A 101 9.19 2.21 7.28
N THR A 102 9.44 1.44 6.22
CA THR A 102 8.84 1.61 4.89
C THR A 102 7.35 1.33 4.92
N ARG A 103 6.93 0.24 5.56
CA ARG A 103 5.51 -0.06 5.74
C ARG A 103 4.78 1.04 6.51
N GLN A 104 5.40 1.56 7.56
CA GLN A 104 4.81 2.66 8.33
C GLN A 104 4.75 3.96 7.52
N ALA A 105 5.79 4.29 6.76
CA ALA A 105 5.80 5.46 5.87
C ALA A 105 4.70 5.37 4.81
N LEU A 106 4.52 4.20 4.19
CA LEU A 106 3.42 3.92 3.26
C LEU A 106 2.05 4.07 3.95
N ALA A 107 1.89 3.54 5.17
CA ALA A 107 0.67 3.62 5.97
C ALA A 107 0.34 5.06 6.47
N ARG A 108 1.33 5.96 6.49
CA ARG A 108 1.14 7.39 6.73
C ARG A 108 0.94 8.21 5.45
N GLY A 109 1.14 7.59 4.28
CA GLY A 109 1.08 8.26 2.98
C GLY A 109 2.29 9.16 2.71
N GLU A 110 3.44 8.88 3.33
CA GLU A 110 4.69 9.64 3.15
C GLU A 110 5.47 9.22 1.91
N VAL A 111 5.25 7.99 1.45
CA VAL A 111 5.84 7.42 0.23
C VAL A 111 4.77 6.67 -0.55
N SER A 112 4.93 6.60 -1.88
CA SER A 112 4.09 5.77 -2.74
C SER A 112 4.50 4.29 -2.67
N LEU A 113 3.64 3.39 -3.16
CA LEU A 113 3.98 1.97 -3.27
C LEU A 113 5.21 1.75 -4.17
N ALA A 114 5.34 2.51 -5.26
CA ALA A 114 6.51 2.41 -6.15
C ALA A 114 7.82 2.78 -5.43
N GLN A 115 7.79 3.82 -4.59
CA GLN A 115 8.93 4.20 -3.76
C GLN A 115 9.24 3.12 -2.73
N ALA A 116 8.22 2.57 -2.05
CA ALA A 116 8.40 1.47 -1.11
C ALA A 116 9.02 0.22 -1.78
N GLU A 117 8.59 -0.12 -3.00
CA GLU A 117 9.18 -1.23 -3.76
C GLU A 117 10.63 -0.98 -4.16
N LEU A 118 10.97 0.25 -4.53
CA LEU A 118 12.34 0.65 -4.85
C LEU A 118 13.25 0.57 -3.63
N ILE A 119 12.77 1.04 -2.47
CA ILE A 119 13.50 0.93 -1.20
C ILE A 119 13.77 -0.54 -0.88
N ALA A 120 12.75 -1.40 -1.03
CA ALA A 120 12.88 -2.82 -0.78
C ALA A 120 13.89 -3.52 -1.71
N ASP A 121 13.92 -3.15 -2.99
CA ASP A 121 14.95 -3.67 -3.91
C ASP A 121 16.35 -3.23 -3.47
N LYS A 122 16.52 -1.96 -3.10
CA LYS A 122 17.83 -1.45 -2.66
C LYS A 122 18.32 -2.06 -1.35
N VAL A 123 17.44 -2.28 -0.38
CA VAL A 123 17.81 -2.96 0.87
C VAL A 123 18.20 -4.42 0.61
N LYS A 124 17.51 -5.09 -0.31
CA LYS A 124 17.83 -6.46 -0.72
C LYS A 124 19.18 -6.56 -1.45
N ASP A 125 19.54 -5.55 -2.24
CA ASP A 125 20.77 -5.52 -3.04
C ASP A 125 22.01 -5.09 -2.24
N LEU A 126 21.91 -4.94 -0.91
CA LEU A 126 23.04 -4.64 -0.04
C LEU A 126 24.11 -5.75 -0.08
N PRO A 127 25.38 -5.42 -0.33
CA PRO A 127 26.45 -6.41 -0.41
C PRO A 127 26.88 -6.94 0.96
N GLY A 128 27.44 -8.15 1.00
CA GLY A 128 28.24 -8.63 2.13
C GLY A 128 27.48 -9.13 3.36
N ASP A 129 26.29 -9.72 3.16
CA ASP A 129 25.41 -10.25 4.22
C ASP A 129 25.20 -9.24 5.37
N PRO A 130 24.49 -8.12 5.10
CA PRO A 130 24.36 -7.05 6.07
C PRO A 130 23.68 -7.54 7.34
N THR A 131 24.07 -6.96 8.48
CA THR A 131 23.35 -7.13 9.73
C THR A 131 21.97 -6.47 9.66
N GLU A 132 21.07 -6.83 10.58
CA GLU A 132 19.75 -6.21 10.69
C GLU A 132 19.85 -4.68 10.89
N ALA A 133 20.73 -4.22 11.78
CA ALA A 133 20.98 -2.80 12.00
C ALA A 133 21.47 -2.07 10.73
N GLN A 134 22.28 -2.72 9.88
CA GLN A 134 22.72 -2.14 8.61
C GLN A 134 21.57 -2.04 7.60
N ARG A 135 20.68 -3.04 7.56
CA ARG A 135 19.46 -2.99 6.74
C ARG A 135 18.53 -1.86 7.19
N GLU A 136 18.28 -1.74 8.50
CA GLU A 136 17.45 -0.67 9.07
C GLU A 136 18.04 0.73 8.82
N GLY A 137 19.36 0.89 8.98
CA GLY A 137 20.05 2.15 8.69
C GLY A 137 19.94 2.53 7.21
N CYS A 138 20.10 1.55 6.30
CA CYS A 138 19.91 1.76 4.88
C CYS A 138 18.46 2.14 4.54
N GLU A 139 17.49 1.40 5.10
CA GLU A 139 16.07 1.67 4.91
C GLU A 139 15.69 3.10 5.34
N THR A 140 16.17 3.52 6.52
CA THR A 140 15.91 4.86 7.07
C THR A 140 16.46 5.96 6.16
N GLN A 141 17.72 5.80 5.70
CA GLN A 141 18.34 6.78 4.80
C GLN A 141 17.60 6.86 3.46
N LEU A 142 17.20 5.71 2.88
CA LEU A 142 16.46 5.70 1.62
C LEU A 142 15.08 6.35 1.75
N LEU A 143 14.44 6.26 2.92
CA LEU A 143 13.19 6.97 3.21
C LEU A 143 13.38 8.48 3.31
N ASP A 144 14.47 8.95 3.93
CA ASP A 144 14.82 10.37 3.95
C ASP A 144 15.04 10.91 2.54
N ASP A 145 15.78 10.17 1.71
CA ASP A 145 16.02 10.50 0.31
C ASP A 145 14.69 10.56 -0.47
N ALA A 146 13.83 9.56 -0.31
CA ALA A 146 12.51 9.51 -0.96
C ALA A 146 11.65 10.73 -0.61
N ARG A 147 11.57 11.11 0.68
CA ARG A 147 10.82 12.29 1.14
C ARG A 147 11.38 13.59 0.55
N SER A 148 12.70 13.72 0.50
CA SER A 148 13.35 14.93 -0.02
C SER A 148 13.16 15.10 -1.54
N SER A 149 13.06 13.99 -2.29
CA SER A 149 12.80 14.01 -3.73
C SER A 149 11.36 14.40 -4.08
N ALA A 150 10.39 14.02 -3.24
CA ALA A 150 8.99 14.41 -3.40
C ALA A 150 8.75 15.92 -3.19
N SER A 151 9.62 16.60 -2.42
CA SER A 151 9.51 18.04 -2.14
C SER A 151 10.10 18.95 -3.23
N LYS A 152 10.76 18.40 -4.26
CA LYS A 152 11.50 19.16 -5.28
C LYS A 152 10.78 19.27 -6.63
N THR A 153 9.55 18.78 -6.73
CA THR A 153 8.71 18.85 -7.94
C THR A 153 7.56 19.80 -7.68
#